data_AF-E4KMC3-F1
#
_entry.id   AF-E4KMC3-F1
#
_cell.length_a   1.000
_cell.length_b   1.000
_cell.length_c   1.000
_cell.angle_alpha   90.00
_cell.angle_beta   90.00
_cell.angle_gamma   90.00
#
_symmetry.space_group_name_H-M   'P 1'
#
loop_
_entity.id
_entity.type
_entity.pdbx_description
1 polymer ?
#
loop_
_entity_poly.entity_id
_entity_poly.type
_entity_poly.pdbx_seq_one_letter_code
_entity_poly.pdbx_strand_id
1 'polypeptide(L)'
;MKHDILSILKYETKIAPGGYFHLSTDWFQSDEEIKSIIIDQSNTYSKILSIYPKDFYLYLEQDAQCSYYRSNYPLKLKENMDYYEVIWE
;
A
#
# COMPACT_ATOMS: atom_id res chain seq x y z
N MET A 1 0.36 9.35 27.83
CA MET A 1 -0.05 9.47 26.41
C MET A 1 -0.93 8.29 26.08
N LYS A 2 -2.13 8.53 25.58
CA LYS A 2 -3.00 7.47 25.10
C LYS A 2 -2.58 7.18 23.66
N HIS A 3 -2.30 5.93 23.34
CA HIS A 3 -2.02 5.51 21.97
C HIS A 3 -3.33 5.05 21.37
N ASP A 4 -3.79 5.74 20.33
CA ASP A 4 -4.96 5.35 19.57
C ASP A 4 -4.51 4.58 18.33
N ILE A 5 -5.28 3.55 17.95
CA ILE A 5 -5.01 2.75 16.76
C ILE A 5 -5.41 3.58 15.54
N LEU A 6 -4.47 3.80 14.63
CA LEU A 6 -4.70 4.52 13.38
C LEU A 6 -5.57 3.71 12.41
N SER A 7 -5.20 2.45 12.16
CA SER A 7 -5.92 1.55 11.25
C SER A 7 -5.52 0.09 11.48
N ILE A 8 -6.33 -0.84 10.97
CA ILE A 8 -6.03 -2.28 10.93
C ILE A 8 -5.90 -2.71 9.47
N LEU A 9 -4.71 -3.17 9.07
CA LEU A 9 -4.42 -3.61 7.71
C LEU A 9 -4.74 -5.11 7.58
N LYS A 10 -5.97 -5.42 7.18
CA LYS A 10 -6.51 -6.79 7.17
C LYS A 10 -6.21 -7.56 5.88
N TYR A 11 -5.94 -6.84 4.79
CA TYR A 11 -5.75 -7.42 3.47
C TYR A 11 -4.27 -7.46 3.13
N GLU A 12 -3.86 -8.47 2.36
CA GLU A 12 -2.47 -8.64 1.92
C GLU A 12 -2.44 -9.00 0.44
N THR A 13 -1.61 -8.27 -0.31
CA THR A 13 -1.27 -8.54 -1.71
C THR A 13 0.22 -8.82 -1.79
N LYS A 14 0.58 -10.03 -2.27
CA LYS A 14 1.97 -10.43 -2.47
C LYS A 14 2.37 -10.26 -3.93
N ILE A 15 3.49 -9.59 -4.15
CA ILE A 15 4.10 -9.39 -5.46
C ILE A 15 5.43 -10.15 -5.50
N ALA A 16 5.57 -11.03 -6.50
CA ALA A 16 6.79 -11.81 -6.70
C ALA A 16 7.97 -10.93 -7.14
N PRO A 17 9.22 -11.40 -7.01
CA PRO A 17 10.40 -10.70 -7.53
C PRO A 17 10.24 -10.37 -9.01
N GLY A 18 10.59 -9.14 -9.40
CA GLY A 18 10.43 -8.65 -10.78
C GLY A 18 8.99 -8.29 -11.16
N GLY A 19 8.00 -8.56 -10.31
CA GLY A 19 6.65 -8.05 -10.46
C GLY A 19 6.55 -6.57 -10.10
N TYR A 20 5.59 -5.88 -10.72
CA TYR A 20 5.29 -4.47 -10.45
C TYR A 20 3.95 -4.35 -9.73
N PHE A 21 3.83 -3.32 -8.88
CA PHE A 21 2.58 -2.94 -8.22
C PHE A 21 2.21 -1.54 -8.65
N HIS A 22 1.04 -1.40 -9.25
CA HIS A 22 0.44 -0.13 -9.60
C HIS A 22 -0.92 -0.02 -8.93
N LEU A 23 -1.15 1.04 -8.15
CA LEU A 23 -2.46 1.33 -7.59
C LEU A 23 -3.14 2.41 -8.43
N SER A 24 -4.39 2.21 -8.81
CA SER A 24 -5.21 3.27 -9.40
C SER A 24 -5.56 4.31 -8.33
N THR A 25 -5.32 5.58 -8.66
CA THR A 25 -5.40 6.72 -7.75
C THR A 25 -6.40 7.79 -8.20
N ASP A 26 -7.34 7.45 -9.10
CA ASP A 26 -8.34 8.37 -9.70
C ASP A 26 -9.34 9.01 -8.70
N TRP A 27 -9.14 8.79 -7.40
CA TRP A 27 -9.98 9.22 -6.29
C TRP A 27 -9.34 10.33 -5.44
N PHE A 28 -8.19 10.87 -5.87
CA PHE A 28 -7.57 12.11 -5.40
C PHE A 28 -6.83 12.81 -6.56
N GLN A 29 -6.34 14.04 -6.35
CA GLN A 29 -5.86 14.91 -7.44
C GLN A 29 -4.34 14.87 -7.63
N SER A 30 -3.58 14.64 -6.56
CA SER A 30 -2.11 14.71 -6.61
C SER A 30 -1.44 13.80 -5.59
N ASP A 31 -0.26 13.26 -5.93
CA ASP A 31 0.59 12.47 -5.02
C ASP A 31 1.02 13.24 -3.77
N GLU A 32 0.99 14.58 -3.80
CA GLU A 32 1.25 15.42 -2.63
C GLU A 32 0.23 15.21 -1.49
N GLU A 33 -0.94 14.65 -1.81
CA GLU A 33 -1.95 14.28 -0.82
C GLU A 33 -1.61 12.98 -0.07
N ILE A 34 -0.59 12.25 -0.52
CA ILE A 34 -0.14 11.00 0.09
C ILE A 34 0.93 11.31 1.13
N LYS A 35 0.64 10.97 2.39
CA LYS A 35 1.65 11.03 3.45
C LYS A 35 2.38 9.70 3.54
N SER A 36 3.66 9.70 3.19
CA SER A 36 4.54 8.52 3.32
C SER A 36 5.42 8.62 4.56
N ILE A 37 5.47 7.53 5.32
CA ILE A 37 6.30 7.38 6.51
C ILE A 37 7.24 6.20 6.26
N ILE A 38 8.54 6.49 6.20
CA ILE A 38 9.58 5.47 6.15
C ILE A 38 9.77 4.95 7.58
N ILE A 39 9.48 3.67 7.79
CA ILE A 39 9.61 3.01 9.10
C ILE A 39 11.00 2.41 9.23
N ASP A 40 11.47 1.77 8.17
CA ASP A 40 12.78 1.12 8.09
C ASP A 40 13.20 1.04 6.63
N GLN A 41 14.49 1.27 6.36
CA GLN A 41 15.02 1.19 5.01
C GLN A 41 16.50 0.82 5.04
N SER A 42 16.86 -0.15 4.22
CA SER A 42 18.24 -0.54 3.93
C SER A 42 18.41 -0.80 2.44
N ASN A 43 19.62 -1.22 2.03
CA ASN A 43 19.91 -1.54 0.64
C ASN A 43 19.09 -2.71 0.07
N THR A 44 18.59 -3.61 0.93
CA THR A 44 17.90 -4.84 0.51
C THR A 44 16.49 -4.97 1.04
N TYR A 45 16.01 -3.95 1.77
CA TYR A 45 14.77 -4.02 2.51
C TYR A 45 14.11 -2.65 2.68
N SER A 46 12.78 -2.59 2.66
CA SER A 46 12.01 -1.36 2.93
C SER A 46 10.69 -1.65 3.64
N LYS A 47 10.39 -0.85 4.68
CA LYS A 47 9.08 -0.71 5.34
C LYS A 47 8.58 0.71 5.15
N ILE A 48 7.47 0.88 4.46
CA ILE A 48 6.88 2.19 4.20
C ILE A 48 5.39 2.12 4.52
N LEU A 49 4.89 3.06 5.31
CA LEU A 49 3.46 3.29 5.47
C LEU A 49 3.05 4.50 4.64
N SER A 50 2.17 4.28 3.67
CA SER A 50 1.54 5.32 2.88
C SER A 50 0.11 5.53 3.37
N ILE A 51 -0.21 6.78 3.71
CA ILE A 51 -1.53 7.23 4.14
C ILE A 51 -2.09 8.08 3.01
N TYR A 52 -3.11 7.57 2.36
CA TYR A 52 -3.77 8.25 1.26
C TYR A 52 -5.04 8.99 1.75
N PRO A 53 -5.64 9.84 0.90
CA PRO A 53 -6.99 10.35 1.14
C PRO A 53 -8.02 9.24 1.40
N LYS A 54 -9.20 9.63 1.91
CA LYS A 54 -10.33 8.71 2.21
C LYS A 54 -9.97 7.56 3.16
N ASP A 55 -9.06 7.81 4.10
CA ASP A 55 -8.64 6.84 5.11
C ASP A 55 -8.17 5.50 4.51
N PHE A 56 -7.52 5.54 3.34
CA PHE A 56 -6.85 4.36 2.78
C PHE A 56 -5.40 4.31 3.24
N TYR A 57 -5.02 3.19 3.85
CA TYR A 57 -3.69 2.95 4.40
C TYR A 57 -3.07 1.77 3.68
N LEU A 58 -1.83 1.94 3.23
CA LEU A 58 -1.06 0.91 2.55
C LEU A 58 0.32 0.80 3.19
N TYR A 59 0.64 -0.38 3.70
CA TYR A 59 1.95 -0.69 4.23
C TYR A 59 2.69 -1.58 3.23
N LEU A 60 3.85 -1.12 2.79
CA LEU A 60 4.80 -1.88 1.98
C LEU A 60 5.84 -2.49 2.90
N GLU A 61 6.04 -3.78 2.75
CA GLU A 61 7.19 -4.53 3.25
C GLU A 61 7.84 -5.27 2.09
N GLN A 62 9.03 -4.85 1.71
CA GLN A 62 9.74 -5.39 0.56
C GLN A 62 11.12 -5.89 0.95
N ASP A 63 11.46 -7.09 0.50
CA ASP A 63 12.79 -7.67 0.57
C ASP A 63 13.23 -8.25 -0.80
N ALA A 64 14.36 -8.97 -0.82
CA ALA A 64 14.87 -9.61 -2.03
C ALA A 64 13.97 -10.73 -2.58
N GLN A 65 13.02 -11.24 -1.79
CA GLN A 65 12.17 -12.38 -2.13
C GLN A 65 10.78 -11.97 -2.60
N CYS A 66 10.26 -10.83 -2.16
CA CYS A 66 8.96 -10.32 -2.60
C CYS A 66 8.65 -8.94 -2.02
N SER A 67 7.55 -8.36 -2.47
CA SER A 67 6.88 -7.23 -1.81
C SER A 67 5.53 -7.67 -1.26
N TYR A 68 5.27 -7.35 0.00
CA TYR A 68 3.96 -7.46 0.63
C TYR A 68 3.35 -6.08 0.76
N TYR A 69 2.16 -5.92 0.21
CA TYR A 69 1.33 -4.74 0.35
C TYR A 69 0.16 -5.08 1.26
N ARG A 70 0.10 -4.46 2.43
CA ARG A 70 -0.97 -4.66 3.41
C ARG A 70 -1.85 -3.43 3.48
N SER A 71 -3.16 -3.61 3.42
CA SER A 71 -4.11 -2.50 3.36
C SER A 71 -5.32 -2.70 4.25
N ASN A 72 -5.98 -1.59 4.59
CA ASN A 72 -7.24 -1.61 5.36
C ASN A 72 -8.48 -1.80 4.49
N TYR A 73 -8.36 -1.63 3.17
CA TYR A 73 -9.38 -1.98 2.18
C TYR A 73 -8.86 -3.08 1.24
N PRO A 74 -9.74 -3.94 0.69
CA PRO A 74 -9.33 -4.94 -0.28
C PRO A 74 -8.78 -4.28 -1.54
N LEU A 75 -7.79 -4.95 -2.15
CA LEU A 75 -7.27 -4.60 -3.46
C LEU A 75 -7.66 -5.68 -4.47
N LYS A 76 -8.12 -5.27 -5.64
CA LYS A 76 -8.42 -6.17 -6.76
C LYS A 76 -7.58 -5.79 -7.96
N LEU A 77 -6.84 -6.75 -8.52
CA LEU A 77 -6.21 -6.59 -9.83
C LEU A 77 -7.31 -6.46 -10.89
N LYS A 78 -7.31 -5.38 -11.66
CA LYS A 78 -8.33 -5.13 -12.67
C LYS A 78 -8.08 -6.06 -13.87
N GLU A 79 -9.13 -6.71 -14.34
CA GLU A 79 -9.05 -7.69 -15.44
C GLU A 79 -8.47 -7.04 -16.70
N ASN A 80 -7.48 -7.71 -17.31
CA ASN A 80 -6.75 -7.25 -18.50
C ASN A 80 -6.00 -5.92 -18.32
N MET A 81 -5.78 -5.48 -17.08
CA MET A 81 -5.00 -4.29 -16.74
C MET A 81 -3.85 -4.67 -15.80
N ASP A 82 -2.89 -3.76 -15.64
CA ASP A 82 -1.70 -3.92 -14.81
C ASP A 82 -1.77 -3.16 -13.49
N TYR A 83 -2.96 -2.70 -13.09
CA TYR A 83 -3.20 -1.97 -11.85
C TYR A 83 -4.24 -2.60 -10.92
N TYR A 84 -4.09 -2.29 -9.64
CA TYR A 84 -4.98 -2.64 -8.56
C TYR A 84 -5.96 -1.50 -8.28
N GLU A 85 -7.21 -1.85 -7.99
CA GLU A 85 -8.24 -0.94 -7.53
C GLU A 85 -8.54 -1.19 -6.06
N VAL A 86 -8.79 -0.11 -5.31
CA VAL A 86 -9.33 -0.20 -3.94
C VAL A 86 -10.82 -0.51 -4.02
N ILE A 87 -11.26 -1.52 -3.27
CA ILE A 87 -12.67 -1.88 -3.15
C ILE A 87 -13.26 -1.19 -1.92
N TRP A 88 -14.12 -0.19 -2.13
CA TRP A 88 -14.61 0.72 -1.07
C TRP A 88 -15.86 0.26 -0.32
N GLU A 89 -16.34 -0.98 -0.55
CA GLU A 89 -17.61 -1.52 -0.03
C GLU A 89 -17.88 -1.25 1.46
#